data_AF-A0A397C1F7-F1
#
_entry.id   AF-A0A397C1F7-F1
#
_cell.length_a   1.000
_cell.length_b   1.000
_cell.length_c   1.000
_cell.angle_alpha   90.00
_cell.angle_beta   90.00
_cell.angle_gamma   90.00
#
_symmetry.space_group_name_H-M   'P 1'
#
loop_
_entity.id
_entity.type
_entity.pdbx_description
1 polymer ?
#
loop_
_entity_poly.entity_id
_entity_poly.type
_entity_poly.pdbx_seq_one_letter_code
_entity_poly.pdbx_strand_id
1 'polypeptide(L)'
;MFNRLRQYDVYTKGVDGIQEKTMGGAIITVISVAIVILLFLSELGLYTTTEVVNRMHVDTVPQDAVMRIEVDITFLHEKCADVAMDASDVKGNKDLLSDSNIAAVPVVTDESEGCRLTGTVDVHKVAGVVSFAHAGSLNMFSFSDFLEFNSSHVVHRLSFGPEIPNMVNPLENVHKTVEKNGRYLPSYPSSLVTLCS
;
A
#
# COMPACT_ATOMS: atom_id res chain seq x y z
N MET A 1 -55.14 -13.04 29.38
CA MET A 1 -54.09 -12.77 28.37
C MET A 1 -54.01 -13.84 27.27
N PHE A 2 -54.18 -15.13 27.57
CA PHE A 2 -54.12 -16.22 26.57
C PHE A 2 -55.31 -16.34 25.58
N ASN A 3 -56.43 -15.62 25.77
CA ASN A 3 -57.59 -15.72 24.86
C ASN A 3 -57.33 -15.17 23.44
N ARG A 4 -56.30 -14.33 23.24
CA ARG A 4 -55.92 -13.79 21.92
C ARG A 4 -55.09 -14.76 21.08
N LEU A 5 -54.34 -15.66 21.72
CA LEU A 5 -53.53 -16.67 21.04
C LEU A 5 -54.37 -17.76 20.37
N ARG A 6 -55.63 -17.92 20.81
CA ARG A 6 -56.58 -18.86 20.22
C ARG A 6 -57.02 -18.48 18.78
N GLN A 7 -56.71 -17.26 18.33
CA GLN A 7 -57.00 -16.77 16.98
C GLN A 7 -55.91 -17.15 15.95
N TYR A 8 -54.74 -17.62 16.41
CA TYR A 8 -53.61 -18.05 15.57
C TYR A 8 -53.47 -19.58 15.49
N ASP A 9 -54.47 -20.33 15.94
CA ASP A 9 -54.51 -21.79 15.86
C ASP A 9 -54.97 -22.20 14.45
N VAL A 10 -54.03 -22.37 13.52
CA VAL A 10 -54.27 -22.62 12.08
C VAL A 10 -54.78 -24.06 11.81
N TYR A 11 -54.72 -24.97 12.79
CA TYR A 11 -55.07 -26.38 12.61
C TYR A 11 -56.44 -26.75 13.19
N THR A 12 -57.20 -27.54 12.44
CA THR A 12 -58.49 -28.10 12.89
C THR A 12 -58.25 -29.10 14.01
N LYS A 13 -58.93 -28.94 15.15
CA LYS A 13 -58.79 -29.86 16.29
C LYS A 13 -59.40 -31.23 15.94
N GLY A 14 -58.68 -32.30 16.25
CA GLY A 14 -59.15 -33.67 16.06
C GLY A 14 -60.34 -33.99 16.98
N VAL A 15 -61.14 -35.01 16.59
CA VAL A 15 -62.33 -35.45 17.35
C VAL A 15 -61.92 -35.91 18.75
N ASP A 16 -62.62 -35.39 19.78
CA ASP A 16 -62.37 -35.72 21.18
C ASP A 16 -62.57 -37.22 21.41
N GLY A 17 -61.54 -37.91 21.92
CA GLY A 17 -61.55 -39.37 22.17
C GLY A 17 -60.57 -40.20 21.34
N ILE A 18 -59.98 -39.65 20.27
CA ILE A 18 -58.95 -40.34 19.45
C ILE A 18 -57.54 -39.75 19.69
N GLN A 19 -57.47 -38.56 20.30
CA GLN A 19 -56.22 -37.82 20.53
C GLN A 19 -55.84 -37.82 22.02
N GLU A 20 -54.95 -38.75 22.41
CA GLU A 20 -54.30 -38.76 23.73
C GLU A 20 -53.31 -37.58 23.79
N LYS A 21 -53.57 -36.59 24.66
CA LYS A 21 -52.68 -35.43 24.85
C LYS A 21 -51.47 -35.86 25.67
N THR A 22 -50.37 -36.16 25.00
CA THR A 22 -49.13 -36.57 25.68
C THR A 22 -48.32 -35.33 26.12
N MET A 23 -48.15 -35.16 27.43
CA MET A 23 -47.31 -34.08 27.98
C MET A 23 -45.83 -34.23 27.58
N GLY A 24 -45.36 -35.46 27.38
CA GLY A 24 -43.99 -35.74 26.94
C GLY A 24 -43.68 -35.15 25.56
N GLY A 25 -44.62 -35.23 24.61
CA GLY A 25 -44.45 -34.66 23.28
C GLY A 25 -44.31 -33.13 23.32
N ALA A 26 -45.12 -32.46 24.15
CA ALA A 26 -45.03 -31.02 24.35
C ALA A 26 -43.65 -30.60 24.91
N ILE A 27 -43.11 -31.33 25.89
CA ILE A 27 -41.79 -31.05 26.47
C ILE A 27 -40.69 -31.21 25.41
N ILE A 28 -40.72 -32.29 24.63
CA ILE A 28 -39.74 -32.53 23.55
C ILE A 28 -39.78 -31.42 22.52
N THR A 29 -40.98 -30.96 22.11
CA THR A 29 -41.11 -29.86 21.14
C THR A 29 -40.51 -28.56 21.66
N VAL A 30 -40.76 -28.20 22.93
CA VAL A 30 -40.20 -26.98 23.54
C VAL A 30 -38.67 -27.04 23.61
N ILE A 31 -38.11 -28.18 24.01
CA ILE A 31 -36.65 -28.39 24.06
C ILE A 31 -36.05 -28.29 22.66
N SER A 32 -36.67 -28.93 21.65
CA SER A 32 -36.18 -28.89 20.27
C SER A 32 -36.17 -27.48 19.69
N VAL A 33 -37.22 -26.70 19.93
CA VAL A 33 -37.32 -25.31 19.48
C VAL A 33 -36.27 -24.44 20.18
N ALA A 34 -36.05 -24.64 21.48
CA ALA A 34 -35.01 -23.91 22.21
C ALA A 34 -33.60 -24.20 21.65
N ILE A 35 -33.29 -25.46 21.34
CA ILE A 35 -32.01 -25.85 20.74
C ILE A 35 -31.87 -25.23 19.34
N VAL A 36 -32.90 -25.31 18.51
CA VAL A 36 -32.89 -24.72 17.16
C VAL A 36 -32.69 -23.20 17.22
N ILE A 37 -33.35 -22.50 18.14
CA ILE A 37 -33.18 -21.05 18.33
C ILE A 37 -31.76 -20.72 18.79
N LEU A 38 -31.20 -21.49 19.73
CA LEU A 38 -29.84 -21.27 20.22
C LEU A 38 -28.82 -21.46 19.08
N LEU A 39 -28.95 -22.54 18.31
CA LEU A 39 -28.10 -22.79 17.14
C LEU A 39 -28.24 -21.68 16.10
N PHE A 40 -29.45 -21.21 15.82
CA PHE A 40 -29.69 -20.12 14.87
C PHE A 40 -29.02 -18.81 15.32
N LEU A 41 -29.13 -18.44 16.60
CA LEU A 41 -28.47 -17.24 17.14
C LEU A 41 -26.94 -17.35 17.10
N SER A 42 -26.39 -18.53 17.33
CA SER A 42 -24.94 -18.78 17.25
C SER A 42 -24.42 -18.60 15.82
N GLU A 43 -25.09 -19.22 14.85
CA GLU A 43 -24.74 -19.09 13.43
C GLU A 43 -24.92 -17.64 12.96
N LEU A 44 -26.03 -16.98 13.32
CA LEU A 44 -26.26 -15.59 12.97
C LEU A 44 -25.16 -14.67 13.53
N GLY A 45 -24.66 -14.96 14.73
CA GLY A 45 -23.50 -14.29 15.30
C GLY A 45 -22.26 -14.42 14.42
N LEU A 46 -21.95 -15.64 13.95
CA LEU A 46 -20.84 -15.90 13.04
C LEU A 46 -21.02 -15.19 11.69
N TYR A 47 -22.22 -15.24 11.10
CA TYR A 47 -22.54 -14.56 9.84
C TYR A 47 -22.50 -13.03 9.93
N THR A 48 -22.70 -12.48 11.13
CA THR A 48 -22.61 -11.02 11.36
C THR A 48 -21.15 -10.57 11.49
N THR A 49 -20.19 -11.49 11.62
CA THR A 49 -18.78 -11.13 11.58
C THR A 49 -18.37 -10.82 10.14
N THR A 50 -17.77 -9.65 9.93
CA THR A 50 -17.29 -9.24 8.61
C THR A 50 -15.88 -9.79 8.39
N GLU A 51 -15.70 -10.69 7.43
CA GLU A 51 -14.38 -11.16 7.01
C GLU A 51 -13.81 -10.22 5.93
N VAL A 52 -12.64 -9.62 6.19
CA VAL A 52 -11.95 -8.76 5.22
C VAL A 52 -11.15 -9.65 4.27
N VAL A 53 -11.64 -9.83 3.05
CA VAL A 53 -10.97 -10.66 2.03
C VAL A 53 -10.17 -9.79 1.06
N ASN A 54 -8.85 -9.99 1.03
CA ASN A 54 -7.98 -9.38 0.04
C ASN A 54 -8.17 -10.08 -1.32
N ARG A 55 -8.76 -9.38 -2.30
CA ARG A 55 -8.89 -9.90 -3.67
C ARG A 55 -7.93 -9.18 -4.61
N MET A 56 -7.19 -9.96 -5.39
CA MET A 56 -6.38 -9.43 -6.48
C MET A 56 -7.30 -9.12 -7.66
N HIS A 57 -7.42 -7.83 -7.99
CA HIS A 57 -8.10 -7.39 -9.19
C HIS A 57 -7.10 -7.31 -10.33
N VAL A 58 -7.54 -7.63 -11.55
CA VAL A 58 -6.69 -7.41 -12.74
C VAL A 58 -6.66 -5.91 -13.00
N ASP A 59 -5.47 -5.34 -13.07
CA ASP A 59 -5.29 -3.97 -13.51
C ASP A 59 -5.78 -3.85 -14.96
N THR A 60 -6.93 -3.20 -15.13
CA THR A 60 -7.50 -2.86 -16.45
C THR A 60 -6.95 -1.54 -16.99
N VAL A 61 -6.06 -0.90 -16.23
CA VAL A 61 -5.39 0.34 -16.59
C VAL A 61 -4.50 0.09 -17.82
N PRO A 62 -4.62 0.92 -18.88
CA PRO A 62 -3.78 0.82 -20.06
C PRO A 62 -2.27 0.87 -19.73
N GLN A 63 -1.44 0.18 -20.52
CA GLN A 63 0.02 0.15 -20.31
C GLN A 63 0.71 1.51 -20.51
N ASP A 64 0.05 2.47 -21.15
CA ASP A 64 0.49 3.84 -21.36
C ASP A 64 0.03 4.81 -20.25
N ALA A 65 -0.71 4.32 -19.26
CA ALA A 65 -1.15 5.15 -18.16
C ALA A 65 0.02 5.76 -17.39
N VAL A 66 -0.17 7.01 -16.97
CA VAL A 66 0.78 7.73 -16.12
C VAL A 66 0.53 7.40 -14.64
N MET A 67 1.61 7.23 -13.91
CA MET A 67 1.65 7.05 -12.47
C MET A 67 2.34 8.26 -11.85
N ARG A 68 1.69 8.85 -10.84
CA ARG A 68 2.25 9.96 -10.08
C ARG A 68 3.17 9.41 -8.99
N ILE A 69 4.40 9.90 -8.94
CA ILE A 69 5.36 9.64 -7.86
C ILE A 69 5.50 10.90 -7.02
N GLU A 70 5.40 10.76 -5.71
CA GLU A 70 5.70 11.82 -4.76
C GLU A 70 7.09 11.60 -4.17
N VAL A 71 7.93 12.63 -4.22
CA VAL A 71 9.33 12.57 -3.80
C VAL A 71 9.60 13.67 -2.78
N ASP A 72 10.09 13.28 -1.61
CA ASP A 72 10.65 14.15 -0.57
C ASP A 72 11.93 13.51 -0.02
N ILE A 73 13.07 13.92 -0.57
CA ILE A 73 14.39 13.37 -0.25
C ILE A 73 15.37 14.51 0.00
N THR A 74 16.12 14.43 1.09
CA THR A 74 17.18 15.39 1.45
C THR A 74 18.55 14.77 1.26
N PHE A 75 19.37 15.35 0.39
CA PHE A 75 20.79 15.06 0.22
C PHE A 75 21.61 15.98 1.12
N LEU A 76 22.51 15.41 1.93
CA LEU A 76 23.23 16.16 2.97
C LEU A 76 24.49 16.87 2.45
N HIS A 77 25.08 16.40 1.36
CA HIS A 77 26.38 16.85 0.86
C HIS A 77 26.38 17.22 -0.64
N GLU A 78 25.21 17.33 -1.26
CA GLU A 78 25.06 17.62 -2.68
C GLU A 78 24.31 18.94 -2.90
N LYS A 79 24.76 19.73 -3.88
CA LYS A 79 24.17 21.02 -4.25
C LYS A 79 22.91 20.83 -5.09
N CYS A 80 21.95 21.74 -4.97
CA CYS A 80 20.70 21.64 -5.73
C CYS A 80 20.84 21.75 -7.26
N ALA A 81 21.86 22.47 -7.74
CA ALA A 81 22.14 22.53 -9.18
C ALA A 81 22.59 21.18 -9.76
N ASP A 82 23.10 20.33 -8.87
CA ASP A 82 23.82 19.11 -9.19
C ASP A 82 22.99 17.88 -8.89
N VAL A 83 21.72 17.98 -8.48
CA VAL A 83 20.88 16.81 -8.19
C VAL A 83 19.77 16.70 -9.24
N ALA A 84 19.71 15.56 -9.92
CA ALA A 84 18.68 15.25 -10.91
C ALA A 84 18.05 13.88 -10.66
N MET A 85 16.77 13.76 -11.02
CA MET A 85 16.02 12.51 -11.04
C MET A 85 15.90 12.03 -12.49
N ASP A 86 16.23 10.76 -12.74
CA ASP A 86 16.10 10.10 -14.03
C ASP A 86 15.31 8.80 -13.86
N ALA A 87 14.49 8.46 -14.84
CA ALA A 87 13.69 7.23 -14.86
C ALA A 87 13.99 6.45 -16.13
N SER A 88 14.32 5.16 -15.97
CA SER A 88 14.73 4.30 -17.09
C SER A 88 13.94 2.99 -17.14
N ASP A 89 13.50 2.60 -18.34
CA ASP A 89 12.84 1.30 -18.59
C ASP A 89 13.87 0.15 -18.59
N VAL A 90 13.43 -1.11 -18.53
CA VAL A 90 14.28 -2.31 -18.76
C VAL A 90 15.02 -2.29 -20.10
N LYS A 91 14.53 -1.52 -21.08
CA LYS A 91 15.20 -1.29 -22.38
C LYS A 91 16.23 -0.16 -22.36
N GLY A 92 16.39 0.53 -21.23
CA GLY A 92 17.25 1.70 -21.08
C GLY A 92 16.66 2.98 -21.70
N ASN A 93 15.37 3.01 -22.01
CA ASN A 93 14.73 4.23 -22.50
C ASN A 93 14.54 5.23 -21.35
N LYS A 94 14.91 6.50 -21.58
CA LYS A 94 14.89 7.58 -20.58
C LYS A 94 13.73 8.56 -20.73
N ASP A 95 12.96 8.44 -21.81
CA ASP A 95 11.81 9.30 -22.10
C ASP A 95 10.55 8.86 -21.31
N LEU A 96 10.71 8.63 -19.99
CA LEU A 96 9.62 8.17 -19.12
C LEU A 96 9.03 9.28 -18.23
N LEU A 97 9.73 10.40 -18.10
CA LEU A 97 9.30 11.56 -17.32
C LEU A 97 8.38 12.42 -18.20
N SER A 98 7.08 12.42 -17.91
CA SER A 98 6.06 13.12 -18.70
C SER A 98 5.84 14.55 -18.20
N ASP A 99 5.77 14.73 -16.87
CA ASP A 99 5.73 16.05 -16.24
C ASP A 99 6.46 16.03 -14.88
N SER A 100 7.39 16.96 -14.66
CA SER A 100 8.22 17.03 -13.46
C SER A 100 8.00 18.34 -12.72
N ASN A 101 7.18 18.30 -11.67
CA ASN A 101 6.97 19.42 -10.75
C ASN A 101 7.83 19.22 -9.50
N ILE A 102 9.15 19.13 -9.69
CA ILE A 102 10.13 18.94 -8.62
C ILE A 102 10.80 20.27 -8.30
N ALA A 103 10.73 20.69 -7.04
CA ALA A 103 11.45 21.83 -6.51
C ALA A 103 12.68 21.35 -5.75
N ALA A 104 13.83 21.95 -6.05
CA ALA A 104 15.07 21.72 -5.31
C ALA A 104 15.27 22.91 -4.35
N VAL A 105 15.27 22.63 -3.05
CA VAL A 105 15.42 23.64 -2.00
C VAL A 105 16.79 23.46 -1.33
N PRO A 106 17.64 24.49 -1.27
CA PRO A 106 18.94 24.39 -0.61
C PRO A 106 18.75 24.22 0.90
N VAL A 107 19.45 23.25 1.48
CA VAL A 107 19.48 22.98 2.91
C VAL A 107 20.90 23.22 3.40
N VAL A 108 21.10 24.32 4.11
CA VAL A 108 22.41 24.64 4.68
C VAL A 108 22.56 23.91 6.01
N THR A 109 23.54 23.01 6.10
CA THR A 109 23.97 22.39 7.35
C THR A 109 25.29 23.03 7.78
N ASP A 110 25.59 23.07 9.08
CA ASP A 110 26.80 23.73 9.61
C ASP A 110 28.13 23.17 9.03
N GLU A 111 28.12 21.96 8.44
CA GLU A 111 29.30 21.30 7.87
C GLU A 111 29.27 21.11 6.33
N SER A 112 28.10 21.22 5.68
CA SER A 112 27.97 21.01 4.23
C SER A 112 26.71 21.67 3.62
N GLU A 113 26.81 22.05 2.34
CA GLU A 113 25.66 22.45 1.53
C GLU A 113 24.90 21.18 1.08
N GLY A 114 23.62 21.09 1.46
CA GLY A 114 22.72 20.02 1.06
C GLY A 114 21.57 20.52 0.19
N CYS A 115 20.81 19.59 -0.34
CA CYS A 115 19.64 19.87 -1.16
C CYS A 115 18.47 18.97 -0.81
N ARG A 116 17.30 19.56 -0.65
CA ARG A 116 16.04 18.84 -0.50
C ARG A 116 15.24 18.90 -1.79
N LEU A 117 15.04 17.73 -2.41
CA LEU A 117 14.14 17.56 -3.54
C LEU A 117 12.73 17.29 -3.01
N THR A 118 11.80 18.17 -3.33
CA THR A 118 10.37 18.02 -2.99
C THR A 118 9.52 18.24 -4.21
N GLY A 119 8.59 17.32 -4.47
CA GLY A 119 7.61 17.51 -5.52
C GLY A 119 6.96 16.25 -6.00
N THR A 120 6.31 16.38 -7.15
CA THR A 120 5.59 15.28 -7.79
C THR A 120 5.97 15.16 -9.24
N VAL A 121 6.13 13.93 -9.71
CA VAL A 121 6.49 13.63 -11.09
C VAL A 121 5.58 12.56 -11.64
N ASP A 122 5.11 12.77 -12.87
CA ASP A 122 4.28 11.82 -13.58
C ASP A 122 5.17 11.00 -14.52
N VAL A 123 5.22 9.69 -14.28
CA VAL A 123 5.98 8.72 -15.08
C VAL A 123 5.07 7.72 -15.77
N HIS A 124 5.47 7.20 -16.91
CA HIS A 124 4.74 6.09 -17.52
C HIS A 124 4.81 4.83 -16.66
N LYS A 125 3.69 4.10 -16.54
CA LYS A 125 3.58 2.84 -15.79
C LYS A 125 4.30 1.70 -16.53
N VAL A 126 5.62 1.66 -16.41
CA VAL A 126 6.48 0.61 -16.98
C VAL A 126 7.40 0.02 -15.91
N ALA A 127 7.88 -1.20 -16.14
CA ALA A 127 8.88 -1.82 -15.27
C ALA A 127 10.24 -1.15 -15.50
N GLY A 128 10.76 -0.43 -14.51
CA GLY A 128 11.95 0.37 -14.67
C GLY A 128 12.65 0.71 -13.36
N VAL A 129 13.65 1.56 -13.45
CA VAL A 129 14.45 2.07 -12.33
C VAL A 129 14.39 3.58 -12.31
N VAL A 130 14.04 4.12 -11.15
CA VAL A 130 14.20 5.53 -10.81
C VAL A 130 15.56 5.70 -10.16
N SER A 131 16.38 6.61 -10.68
CA SER A 131 17.72 6.89 -10.18
C SER A 131 17.89 8.38 -9.91
N PHE A 132 18.55 8.70 -8.79
CA PHE A 132 18.97 10.06 -8.47
C PHE A 132 20.46 10.16 -8.74
N ALA A 133 20.86 11.13 -9.56
CA ALA A 133 22.24 11.26 -10.04
C ALA A 133 22.70 12.71 -10.05
N HIS A 134 24.03 12.88 -10.03
CA HIS A 134 24.65 14.18 -10.15
C HIS A 134 24.40 14.77 -11.55
N ALA A 135 23.86 16.00 -11.64
CA ALA A 135 23.47 16.71 -12.85
C ALA A 135 24.70 17.18 -13.66
N GLY A 136 25.40 16.20 -14.22
CA GLY A 136 26.66 16.36 -14.96
C GLY A 136 27.22 15.03 -15.46
N SER A 137 26.74 13.91 -14.91
CA SER A 137 27.18 12.55 -15.25
C SER A 137 26.76 12.08 -16.66
N LEU A 138 25.94 12.85 -17.40
CA LEU A 138 25.53 12.48 -18.75
C LEU A 138 26.43 13.03 -19.86
N ASN A 139 27.38 13.94 -19.60
CA ASN A 139 28.21 14.53 -20.67
C ASN A 139 29.72 14.71 -20.41
N MET A 140 30.28 14.48 -19.21
CA MET A 140 31.75 14.46 -19.08
C MET A 140 32.21 13.73 -17.81
N PHE A 141 32.79 12.54 -17.98
CA PHE A 141 33.38 11.79 -16.87
C PHE A 141 34.73 12.39 -16.47
N SER A 142 34.78 13.09 -15.33
CA SER A 142 36.00 13.11 -14.51
C SER A 142 35.86 12.01 -13.44
N PHE A 143 36.72 11.01 -13.50
CA PHE A 143 36.69 9.86 -12.58
C PHE A 143 36.91 10.26 -11.10
N SER A 144 37.48 11.45 -10.86
CA SER A 144 37.67 12.05 -9.53
C SER A 144 36.35 12.42 -8.85
N ASP A 145 35.45 13.06 -9.58
CA ASP A 145 34.22 13.65 -9.03
C ASP A 145 33.20 12.55 -8.72
N PHE A 146 33.29 11.43 -9.46
CA PHE A 146 32.54 10.21 -9.15
C PHE A 146 33.02 9.56 -7.84
N LEU A 147 34.32 9.58 -7.55
CA LEU A 147 34.90 8.94 -6.36
C LEU A 147 34.63 9.71 -5.06
N GLU A 148 34.30 11.00 -5.16
CA GLU A 148 33.98 11.87 -4.03
C GLU A 148 32.47 12.06 -3.81
N PHE A 149 31.61 11.41 -4.60
CA PHE A 149 30.16 11.53 -4.48
C PHE A 149 29.65 10.97 -3.15
N ASN A 150 29.16 11.86 -2.28
CA ASN A 150 28.62 11.49 -0.98
C ASN A 150 27.09 11.45 -1.04
N SER A 151 26.59 10.29 -1.46
CA SER A 151 25.14 10.02 -1.56
C SER A 151 24.41 9.82 -0.22
N SER A 152 24.93 10.36 0.88
CA SER A 152 24.21 10.35 2.16
C SER A 152 22.91 11.14 2.03
N HIS A 153 21.79 10.43 2.15
CA HIS A 153 20.46 11.00 1.95
C HIS A 153 19.46 10.50 2.99
N VAL A 154 18.42 11.31 3.18
CA VAL A 154 17.29 11.00 4.05
C VAL A 154 16.04 10.98 3.18
N VAL A 155 15.38 9.82 3.10
CA VAL A 155 14.09 9.68 2.42
C VAL A 155 13.00 10.00 3.44
N HIS A 156 12.38 11.17 3.31
CA HIS A 156 11.22 11.52 4.14
C HIS A 156 9.98 10.80 3.62
N ARG A 157 9.73 10.94 2.30
CA ARG A 157 8.56 10.36 1.65
C ARG A 157 8.87 9.95 0.22
N LEU A 158 8.52 8.72 -0.12
CA LEU A 158 8.57 8.22 -1.49
C LEU A 158 7.37 7.29 -1.71
N SER A 159 6.40 7.73 -2.51
CA SER A 159 5.17 7.00 -2.79
C SER A 159 4.88 6.90 -4.29
N PHE A 160 4.22 5.82 -4.67
CA PHE A 160 3.90 5.48 -6.06
C PHE A 160 2.39 5.36 -6.21
N GLY A 161 1.80 6.28 -6.97
CA GLY A 161 0.37 6.30 -7.22
C GLY A 161 -0.45 6.77 -6.01
N PRO A 162 -1.76 6.46 -6.00
CA PRO A 162 -2.66 6.90 -4.94
C PRO A 162 -2.39 6.16 -3.62
N GLU A 163 -2.55 6.88 -2.51
CA GLU A 163 -2.52 6.27 -1.18
C GLU A 163 -3.67 5.28 -1.00
N ILE A 164 -3.32 4.07 -0.55
CA ILE A 164 -4.29 3.01 -0.29
C ILE A 164 -4.53 2.95 1.23
N PRO A 165 -5.79 3.00 1.71
CA PRO A 165 -6.08 2.98 3.13
C PRO A 165 -5.56 1.69 3.78
N ASN A 166 -4.95 1.81 4.96
CA ASN A 166 -4.31 0.71 5.72
C ASN A 166 -3.06 0.08 5.08
N MET A 167 -2.53 0.65 4.00
CA MET A 167 -1.23 0.24 3.45
C MET A 167 -0.11 0.99 4.17
N VAL A 168 0.76 0.27 4.87
CA VAL A 168 1.97 0.84 5.46
C VAL A 168 3.02 0.93 4.36
N ASN A 169 3.46 2.13 3.99
CA ASN A 169 4.50 2.32 2.99
C ASN A 169 5.87 1.98 3.61
N PRO A 170 6.57 0.93 3.12
CA PRO A 170 7.88 0.54 3.66
C PRO A 170 8.99 1.57 3.37
N LEU A 171 8.74 2.54 2.49
CA LEU A 171 9.70 3.58 2.09
C LEU A 171 9.45 4.93 2.77
N GLU A 172 8.50 4.99 3.70
CA GLU A 172 8.20 6.21 4.46
C GLU A 172 9.14 6.35 5.67
N ASN A 173 9.75 7.53 5.85
CA ASN A 173 10.71 7.85 6.91
C ASN A 173 11.94 6.93 6.98
N VAL A 174 12.49 6.53 5.82
CA VAL A 174 13.68 5.68 5.75
C VAL A 174 14.96 6.54 5.68
N HIS A 175 15.82 6.38 6.69
CA HIS A 175 17.13 7.03 6.72
C HIS A 175 18.22 6.10 6.19
N LYS A 176 19.01 6.55 5.21
CA LYS A 176 20.16 5.79 4.67
C LYS A 176 21.39 6.69 4.64
N THR A 177 22.18 6.60 5.71
CA THR A 177 23.49 7.26 5.79
C THR A 177 24.55 6.35 5.19
N VAL A 178 25.37 6.87 4.28
CA VAL A 178 26.47 6.11 3.68
C VAL A 178 27.67 6.21 4.62
N GLU A 179 27.90 5.18 5.45
CA GLU A 179 29.00 5.17 6.44
C GLU A 179 30.42 5.02 5.83
N LYS A 180 30.54 4.69 4.54
CA LYS A 180 31.83 4.60 3.83
C LYS A 180 31.70 5.04 2.38
N ASN A 181 32.58 5.95 1.95
CA ASN A 181 32.80 6.29 0.54
C ASN A 181 32.86 4.98 -0.28
N GLY A 182 31.89 4.78 -1.16
CA GLY A 182 31.71 3.53 -1.88
C GLY A 182 32.95 3.20 -2.71
N ARG A 183 33.77 2.25 -2.26
CA ARG A 183 34.65 1.52 -3.18
C ARG A 183 33.75 0.68 -4.09
N TYR A 184 33.76 1.02 -5.38
CA TYR A 184 33.12 0.28 -6.46
C TYR A 184 33.21 -1.24 -6.26
N LEU A 185 32.07 -1.89 -6.08
CA LEU A 185 31.87 -3.25 -6.58
C LEU A 185 31.12 -3.13 -7.91
N PRO A 186 31.61 -3.74 -9.01
CA PRO A 186 31.09 -3.54 -10.37
C PRO A 186 29.67 -4.10 -10.61
N SER A 187 28.93 -4.42 -9.56
CA SER A 187 27.57 -4.97 -9.62
C SER A 187 26.50 -4.12 -8.91
N TYR A 188 26.87 -3.06 -8.17
CA TYR A 188 25.90 -2.22 -7.46
C TYR A 188 26.34 -0.74 -7.49
N PRO A 189 25.60 0.16 -8.15
CA PRO A 189 25.86 1.59 -8.03
C PRO A 189 25.53 2.03 -6.60
N SER A 190 26.47 2.70 -5.95
CA SER A 190 26.47 3.06 -4.53
C SER A 190 25.41 4.08 -4.09
N SER A 191 24.39 4.34 -4.92
CA SER A 191 23.32 5.31 -4.63
C SER A 191 22.00 4.94 -5.34
N LEU A 192 21.91 3.72 -5.87
CA LEU A 192 20.72 3.27 -6.58
C LEU A 192 19.65 2.92 -5.54
N VAL A 193 18.67 3.81 -5.35
CA VAL A 193 17.37 3.41 -4.79
C VAL A 193 16.68 2.58 -5.86
N THR A 194 17.13 1.34 -6.05
CA THR A 194 16.52 0.39 -6.99
C THR A 194 15.21 -0.07 -6.40
N LEU A 195 14.11 0.50 -6.86
CA LEU A 195 12.77 0.06 -6.49
C LEU A 195 12.22 -0.77 -7.64
N CYS A 196 12.30 -2.10 -7.51
CA CYS A 196 11.59 -3.00 -8.39
C CYS A 196 10.10 -2.97 -8.02
N SER A 197 9.24 -2.68 -9.00
CA SER A 197 7.82 -3.03 -8.94
C SER A 197 7.59 -4.47 -9.36
#